data_AF-A0A8I7BHK9-F1
#
_entry.id   AF-A0A8I7BHK9-F1
#
_cell.length_a   1.000
_cell.length_b   1.000
_cell.length_c   1.000
_cell.angle_alpha   90.00
_cell.angle_beta   90.00
_cell.angle_gamma   90.00
#
_symmetry.space_group_name_H-M   'P 1'
#
loop_
_entity.id
_entity.type
_entity.pdbx_description
1 polymer ?
#
loop_
_entity_poly.entity_id
_entity_poly.type
_entity_poly.pdbx_seq_one_letter_code
_entity_poly.pdbx_strand_id
1 'polypeptide(L)'
;MDIKTTILNGELDEEIYMQEPYGFVIDGQEGKVCKLLKSLYGLKQAPKQWHDKFNTTLTSVGFVVNKSDKCVYYRHGGGKELYCACMLMTY
;
A
#
# COMPACT_ATOMS: atom_id res chain seq x y z
N MET A 1 9.36 13.37 -4.30
CA MET A 1 7.95 13.09 -4.63
C MET A 1 7.31 12.56 -3.37
N ASP A 2 6.37 13.30 -2.79
CA ASP A 2 5.76 12.97 -1.50
C ASP A 2 4.88 11.72 -1.59
N ILE A 3 5.32 10.66 -0.92
CA ILE A 3 4.63 9.37 -0.81
C ILE A 3 3.32 9.49 -0.02
N LYS A 4 3.18 10.57 0.77
CA LYS A 4 2.03 10.83 1.64
C LYS A 4 0.71 10.94 0.86
N THR A 5 0.75 11.50 -0.35
CA THR A 5 -0.41 11.66 -1.23
C THR A 5 -0.77 10.40 -2.00
N THR A 6 0.15 9.45 -2.14
CA THR A 6 -0.08 8.21 -2.90
C THR A 6 -0.89 7.20 -2.09
N ILE A 7 -0.76 7.22 -0.75
CA ILE A 7 -1.52 6.35 0.15
C ILE A 7 -3.00 6.75 0.17
N LEU A 8 -3.30 8.06 0.22
CA LEU A 8 -4.68 8.58 0.27
C LEU A 8 -5.49 8.36 -1.02
N ASN A 9 -4.81 8.07 -2.13
CA ASN A 9 -5.42 7.85 -3.44
C ASN A 9 -5.35 6.38 -3.90
N GLY A 10 -4.90 5.46 -3.04
CA GLY A 10 -5.03 4.04 -3.31
C GLY A 10 -6.49 3.62 -3.32
N GLU A 11 -6.92 2.94 -4.37
CA GLU A 11 -8.17 2.17 -4.34
C GLU A 11 -8.02 1.04 -3.32
N LEU A 12 -9.08 0.77 -2.56
CA LEU A 12 -9.12 -0.31 -1.59
C LEU A 12 -9.62 -1.58 -2.29
N ASP A 13 -8.75 -2.58 -2.42
CA ASP A 13 -9.14 -3.90 -2.94
C ASP A 13 -10.01 -4.70 -1.93
N GLU A 14 -9.99 -4.31 -0.64
CA GLU A 14 -10.76 -4.94 0.44
C GLU A 14 -11.79 -3.96 1.01
N GLU A 15 -12.99 -4.46 1.36
CA GLU A 15 -14.01 -3.65 2.03
C GLU A 15 -13.64 -3.43 3.50
N ILE A 16 -13.21 -2.22 3.84
CA ILE A 16 -12.84 -1.86 5.20
C ILE A 16 -13.91 -0.98 5.82
N TYR A 17 -14.40 -1.42 6.96
CA TYR A 17 -15.35 -0.67 7.79
C TYR A 17 -14.62 -0.12 9.01
N MET A 18 -14.85 1.15 9.34
CA MET A 18 -14.36 1.78 10.56
C MET A 18 -15.52 2.27 11.42
N GLN A 19 -15.29 2.32 12.73
CA GLN A 19 -16.23 2.97 13.63
C GLN A 19 -16.29 4.47 13.33
N GLU A 20 -17.48 5.06 13.48
CA GLU A 20 -17.66 6.49 13.29
C GLU A 20 -16.74 7.30 14.21
N PRO A 21 -16.03 8.31 13.68
CA PRO A 21 -15.16 9.16 14.49
C PRO A 21 -15.97 10.01 15.48
N TYR A 22 -15.37 10.29 16.64
CA TYR A 22 -15.95 11.17 17.66
C TYR A 22 -16.29 12.53 17.06
N GLY A 23 -17.57 12.92 17.12
CA GLY A 23 -18.11 14.17 16.53
C GLY A 23 -18.96 13.98 15.28
N PHE A 24 -19.03 12.76 14.72
CA PHE A 24 -19.95 12.40 13.63
C PHE A 24 -21.17 11.58 14.06
N VAL A 25 -21.26 11.24 15.36
CA VAL A 25 -22.39 10.47 15.92
C VAL A 25 -23.62 11.36 15.94
N ILE A 26 -24.63 11.00 15.15
CA ILE A 26 -25.94 11.65 15.15
C ILE A 26 -26.83 10.92 16.16
N ASP A 27 -27.49 11.67 17.06
CA ASP A 27 -28.45 11.11 18.01
C ASP A 27 -29.50 10.26 17.27
N GLY A 28 -29.63 8.99 17.68
CA GLY A 28 -30.52 8.00 17.05
C GLY A 28 -29.91 7.18 15.90
N GLN A 29 -28.62 7.36 15.59
CA GLN A 29 -27.88 6.53 14.60
C GLN A 29 -26.72 5.75 15.23
N GLU A 30 -26.77 5.52 16.54
CA GLU A 30 -25.78 4.76 17.29
C GLU A 30 -25.66 3.33 16.71
N GLY A 31 -24.45 2.96 16.28
CA GLY A 31 -24.15 1.64 15.70
C GLY A 31 -23.87 1.64 14.20
N LYS A 32 -23.81 2.80 13.55
CA LYS A 32 -23.32 2.91 12.17
C LYS A 32 -21.81 2.76 12.10
N VAL A 33 -21.35 2.19 10.98
CA VAL A 33 -19.94 2.06 10.62
C VAL A 33 -19.72 2.76 9.29
N CYS A 34 -18.59 3.44 9.13
CA CYS A 34 -18.21 4.06 7.87
C CYS A 34 -17.48 3.04 7.00
N LYS A 35 -17.90 2.88 5.75
CA LYS A 35 -17.12 2.15 4.74
C LYS A 35 -16.05 3.09 4.17
N LEU A 36 -14.78 2.70 4.24
CA LEU A 36 -13.74 3.43 3.55
C LEU A 36 -13.83 3.15 2.05
N LEU A 37 -13.82 4.23 1.26
CA LEU A 37 -13.75 4.16 -0.20
C LEU A 37 -12.32 4.35 -0.75
N LYS A 38 -11.42 4.88 0.08
CA LYS A 38 -10.00 5.15 -0.25
C LYS A 38 -9.12 4.79 0.93
N SER A 39 -7.86 4.43 0.66
CA SER A 39 -6.94 4.07 1.74
C SER A 39 -6.65 5.28 2.63
N LEU A 40 -6.82 5.14 3.94
CA LEU A 40 -6.41 6.12 4.94
C LEU A 40 -4.96 5.83 5.40
N TYR A 41 -4.29 6.85 5.93
CA TYR A 41 -2.95 6.68 6.50
C TYR A 41 -2.99 5.73 7.69
N GLY A 42 -1.98 4.84 7.82
CA GLY A 42 -1.86 3.92 8.96
C GLY A 42 -2.76 2.68 8.89
N LEU A 43 -3.44 2.44 7.76
CA LEU A 43 -4.11 1.17 7.53
C LEU A 43 -3.10 0.02 7.50
N LYS A 44 -3.26 -0.95 8.41
CA LYS A 44 -2.42 -2.15 8.50
C LYS A 44 -2.31 -2.93 7.18
N GLN A 45 -3.32 -2.81 6.31
CA GLN A 45 -3.39 -3.50 5.03
C GLN A 45 -2.77 -2.70 3.87
N ALA A 46 -2.63 -1.39 4.00
CA ALA A 46 -2.06 -0.54 2.96
C ALA A 46 -0.60 -0.90 2.61
N PRO A 47 0.31 -1.21 3.56
CA PRO A 47 1.66 -1.66 3.23
C PRO A 47 1.68 -2.96 2.41
N LYS A 48 0.78 -3.90 2.70
CA LYS A 48 0.69 -5.18 1.98
C LYS A 48 0.21 -4.97 0.54
N GLN A 49 -0.90 -4.25 0.35
CA GLN A 49 -1.41 -3.97 -1.00
C GLN A 49 -0.40 -3.18 -1.84
N TRP A 50 0.32 -2.24 -1.20
CA TRP A 50 1.38 -1.50 -1.87
C TRP A 50 2.56 -2.40 -2.25
N HIS A 51 2.96 -3.32 -1.38
CA HIS A 51 3.98 -4.31 -1.68
C HIS A 51 3.57 -5.23 -2.85
N ASP A 52 2.34 -5.73 -2.86
CA ASP A 52 1.84 -6.60 -3.93
C ASP A 52 1.79 -5.86 -5.28
N LYS A 53 1.33 -4.60 -5.27
CA LYS A 53 1.30 -3.74 -6.46
C LYS A 53 2.71 -3.37 -6.95
N PHE A 54 3.61 -3.07 -6.02
CA PHE A 54 5.02 -2.80 -6.30
C PHE A 54 5.71 -4.03 -6.92
N ASN A 55 5.50 -5.22 -6.33
CA ASN A 55 6.03 -6.48 -6.80
C ASN A 55 5.54 -6.79 -8.23
N THR A 56 4.24 -6.64 -8.47
CA THR A 56 3.63 -6.87 -9.80
C THR A 56 4.19 -5.89 -10.84
N THR A 57 4.33 -4.62 -10.47
CA THR A 57 4.86 -3.57 -11.35
C THR A 57 6.33 -3.79 -11.70
N LEU A 58 7.16 -4.15 -10.74
CA LEU A 58 8.58 -4.41 -11.00
C LEU A 58 8.77 -5.69 -11.82
N THR A 59 8.02 -6.74 -11.51
CA THR A 59 8.09 -8.01 -12.26
C THR A 59 7.65 -7.82 -13.71
N SER A 60 6.61 -7.03 -13.97
CA SER A 60 6.14 -6.75 -15.35
C SER A 60 7.16 -5.96 -16.18
N VAL A 61 8.00 -5.15 -15.52
CA VAL A 61 9.09 -4.39 -16.14
C VAL A 61 10.40 -5.21 -16.23
N GLY A 62 10.36 -6.48 -15.81
CA GLY A 62 11.46 -7.44 -15.94
C GLY A 62 12.47 -7.43 -14.80
N PHE A 63 12.13 -6.84 -13.65
CA PHE A 63 12.93 -7.03 -12.42
C PHE A 63 12.64 -8.39 -11.79
N VAL A 64 13.65 -8.93 -11.13
CA VAL A 64 13.59 -10.20 -10.40
C VAL A 64 13.76 -9.93 -8.91
N VAL A 65 12.93 -10.56 -8.08
CA VAL A 65 13.05 -10.52 -6.62
C VAL A 65 14.32 -11.23 -6.18
N ASN A 66 15.08 -10.61 -5.28
CA ASN A 66 16.21 -11.23 -4.61
C ASN A 66 15.73 -12.32 -3.63
N LYS A 67 16.38 -13.48 -3.66
CA LYS A 67 16.05 -14.62 -2.78
C LYS A 67 16.41 -14.36 -1.32
N SER A 68 17.45 -13.57 -1.07
CA SER A 68 17.93 -13.26 0.28
C SER A 68 17.12 -12.16 0.95
N ASP A 69 16.59 -11.21 0.17
CA ASP A 69 15.76 -10.12 0.66
C ASP A 69 14.59 -9.86 -0.30
N LYS A 70 13.37 -10.16 0.16
CA LYS A 70 12.13 -9.99 -0.63
C LYS A 70 11.79 -8.53 -0.91
N CYS A 71 12.45 -7.58 -0.26
CA CYS A 71 12.30 -6.16 -0.53
C CYS A 71 13.29 -5.65 -1.58
N VAL A 72 14.24 -6.46 -2.04
CA VAL A 72 15.25 -6.09 -3.03
C VAL A 72 14.95 -6.76 -4.37
N TYR A 73 15.00 -5.96 -5.43
CA TYR A 73 14.77 -6.35 -6.81
C TYR A 73 15.99 -5.99 -7.63
N TYR A 74 16.30 -6.81 -8.63
CA TYR A 74 17.41 -6.55 -9.53
C TYR A 74 17.02 -6.83 -10.98
N ARG A 75 17.62 -6.08 -11.91
CA ARG A 75 17.46 -6.29 -13.36
C ARG A 75 18.79 -6.07 -14.06
N HIS A 76 19.11 -6.98 -14.98
CA HIS A 76 20.26 -6.83 -15.87
C HIS A 76 19.83 -6.14 -17.16
N GLY A 77 20.51 -5.05 -17.53
CA GLY A 77 20.23 -4.33 -18.78
C GLY A 77 21.46 -3.59 -19.29
N GLY A 78 21.84 -3.82 -20.56
CA GLY A 78 22.92 -3.08 -21.21
C GLY A 78 24.30 -3.20 -20.55
N GLY A 79 24.61 -4.35 -19.94
CA GLY A 79 25.87 -4.58 -19.21
C GLY A 79 25.94 -3.93 -17.82
N LYS A 80 24.81 -3.39 -17.31
CA LYS A 80 24.69 -2.85 -15.96
C LYS A 80 23.63 -3.61 -15.17
N GLU A 81 23.86 -3.73 -13.87
CA GLU A 81 22.91 -4.30 -12.93
C GLU A 81 22.21 -3.16 -12.18
N LEU A 82 20.88 -3.14 -12.25
CA LEU A 82 20.03 -2.14 -11.60
C LEU A 82 19.39 -2.78 -10.38
N TYR A 83 19.53 -2.14 -9.22
CA TYR A 83 18.89 -2.57 -7.97
C TYR A 83 17.78 -1.61 -7.58
N CYS A 84 16.66 -2.15 -7.12
CA CYS A 84 15.52 -1.39 -6.59
C CYS A 84 15.08 -2.02 -5.27
N ALA A 85 14.94 -1.20 -4.21
CA ALA A 85 14.56 -1.68 -2.88
C ALA A 85 13.26 -1.01 -2.41
N CYS A 86 12.34 -1.79 -1.86
CA CYS A 86 11.09 -1.31 -1.27
C CYS A 86 11.24 -1.16 0.24
N MET A 87 11.42 0.08 0.73
CA MET A 87 11.64 0.36 2.17
C MET A 87 10.35 0.58 2.98
N LEU A 88 9.16 0.44 2.38
CA LEU A 88 7.88 0.85 3.01
C LEU A 88 7.28 -0.14 4.02
N MET A 89 8.02 -1.19 4.42
CA MET A 89 7.50 -2.27 5.28
C MET A 89 7.69 -2.06 6.79
N THR A 90 8.08 -0.86 7.25
CA THR A 90 8.29 -0.59 8.69
C THR A 90 7.49 0.61 9.19
N TYR A 91 6.20 0.38 9.47
CA TYR A 91 5.45 1.06 10.55
C TYR A 91 4.42 0.10 11.12
#